data_AF-A0A520D7T5-F1
#
_entry.id   AF-A0A520D7T5-F1
#
_cell.length_a   1.000
_cell.length_b   1.000
_cell.length_c   1.000
_cell.angle_alpha   90.00
_cell.angle_beta   90.00
_cell.angle_gamma   90.00
#
_symmetry.space_group_name_H-M   'P 1'
#
loop_
_entity.id
_entity.type
_entity.pdbx_description
1 polymer ?
#
loop_
_entity_poly.entity_id
_entity_poly.type
_entity_poly.pdbx_seq_one_letter_code
_entity_poly.pdbx_strand_id
1 'polypeptide(L)'
;MLATLPPAQAAVAADAGALVTFFGRATLGQVEGSAEELGRAGSLLGDAMAVLRRHFAAALAATAEGAAAAECRRHLDAAMVALQCEDALLQMLRSLERRTLQTADALRHVVSLECEASASVTEDRCGPVVPEELAQRLRAATTMLATGIVRAGPVM
;
A
#
# COMPACT_ATOMS: atom_id res chain seq x y z
N MET A 1 37.98 20.43 -18.63
CA MET A 1 37.39 19.91 -19.88
C MET A 1 36.19 19.06 -19.49
N LEU A 2 34.98 19.56 -19.71
CA LEU A 2 33.75 18.79 -19.50
C LEU A 2 33.66 17.77 -20.64
N ALA A 3 33.85 16.49 -20.34
CA ALA A 3 33.61 15.43 -21.30
C ALA A 3 32.11 15.41 -21.63
N THR A 4 31.76 15.97 -22.78
CA THR A 4 30.42 15.86 -23.35
C THR A 4 30.18 14.40 -23.73
N LEU A 5 29.22 13.76 -23.06
CA LEU A 5 28.77 12.41 -23.42
C LEU A 5 28.35 12.39 -24.89
N PRO A 6 28.68 11.32 -25.64
CA PRO A 6 28.20 11.16 -27.01
C PRO A 6 26.66 11.19 -27.04
N PRO A 7 26.03 11.70 -28.12
CA PRO A 7 24.61 12.01 -28.17
C PRO A 7 23.69 10.83 -27.84
N ALA A 8 24.12 9.61 -28.18
CA ALA A 8 23.40 8.38 -27.81
C ALA A 8 23.39 8.14 -26.29
N GLN A 9 24.52 8.36 -25.60
CA GLN A 9 24.61 8.19 -24.15
C GLN A 9 23.87 9.31 -23.39
N ALA A 10 23.87 10.53 -23.93
CA ALA A 10 23.09 11.64 -23.39
C ALA A 10 21.57 11.38 -23.49
N ALA A 11 21.10 10.78 -24.60
CA ALA A 11 19.70 10.42 -24.78
C ALA A 11 19.24 9.30 -23.83
N VAL A 12 20.07 8.27 -23.62
CA VAL A 12 19.76 7.17 -22.68
C VAL A 12 19.76 7.67 -21.22
N ALA A 13 20.70 8.55 -20.86
CA ALA A 13 20.72 9.15 -19.52
C ALA A 13 19.49 10.05 -19.27
N ALA A 14 19.04 10.80 -20.28
CA ALA A 14 17.82 11.61 -20.20
C ALA A 14 16.55 10.74 -20.06
N ASP A 15 16.47 9.61 -20.80
CA ASP A 15 15.37 8.64 -20.68
C ASP A 15 15.33 8.00 -19.27
N ALA A 16 16.49 7.60 -18.75
CA ALA A 16 16.61 7.08 -17.39
C ALA A 16 16.17 8.11 -16.33
N GLY A 17 16.60 9.38 -16.46
CA GLY A 17 16.18 10.46 -15.55
C GLY A 17 14.68 10.73 -15.59
N ALA A 18 14.06 10.67 -16.77
CA ALA A 18 12.60 10.79 -16.91
C ALA A 18 11.88 9.62 -16.25
N LEU A 19 12.37 8.39 -16.41
CA LEU A 19 11.82 7.19 -15.78
C LEU A 19 11.96 7.21 -14.27
N VAL A 20 13.09 7.66 -13.72
CA VAL A 20 13.28 7.83 -12.26
C VAL A 20 12.28 8.84 -11.72
N THR A 21 12.14 9.99 -12.37
CA THR A 21 11.19 11.03 -11.95
C THR A 21 9.76 10.53 -12.00
N PHE A 22 9.38 9.84 -13.06
CA PHE A 22 8.05 9.25 -13.21
C PHE A 22 7.77 8.21 -12.13
N PHE A 23 8.67 7.25 -11.95
CA PHE A 23 8.53 6.17 -10.97
C PHE A 23 8.50 6.71 -9.54
N GLY A 24 9.35 7.69 -9.23
CA GLY A 24 9.36 8.37 -7.93
C GLY A 24 8.04 9.07 -7.64
N ARG A 25 7.50 9.84 -8.61
CA ARG A 25 6.19 10.50 -8.45
C ARG A 25 5.04 9.50 -8.34
N ALA A 26 5.04 8.46 -9.15
CA ALA A 26 4.02 7.42 -9.10
C ALA A 26 4.02 6.70 -7.75
N THR A 27 5.20 6.35 -7.25
CA THR A 27 5.36 5.67 -5.95
C THR A 27 4.97 6.58 -4.79
N LEU A 28 5.40 7.85 -4.80
CA LEU A 28 5.01 8.83 -3.78
C LEU A 28 3.49 8.99 -3.72
N GLY A 29 2.84 9.15 -4.88
CA GLY A 29 1.37 9.23 -4.95
C GLY A 29 0.67 7.96 -4.46
N GLN A 30 1.25 6.78 -4.68
CA GLN A 30 0.71 5.52 -4.14
C GLN A 30 0.84 5.45 -2.61
N VAL A 31 1.97 5.89 -2.05
CA VAL A 31 2.19 5.90 -0.59
C VAL A 31 1.26 6.91 0.08
N GLU A 32 1.14 8.12 -0.44
CA GLU A 32 0.24 9.15 0.07
C GLU A 32 -1.23 8.70 0.01
N GLY A 33 -1.66 8.17 -1.14
CA GLY A 33 -3.01 7.64 -1.31
C GLY A 33 -3.30 6.46 -0.37
N SER A 34 -2.34 5.55 -0.19
CA SER A 34 -2.47 4.42 0.73
C SER A 34 -2.56 4.88 2.19
N ALA A 35 -1.80 5.90 2.58
CA ALA A 35 -1.84 6.46 3.92
C ALA A 35 -3.20 7.11 4.23
N GLU A 36 -3.76 7.87 3.27
CA GLU A 36 -5.11 8.43 3.41
C GLU A 36 -6.19 7.34 3.52
N GLU A 37 -6.14 6.34 2.65
CA GLU A 37 -7.09 5.22 2.67
C GLU A 37 -7.00 4.44 3.99
N LEU A 38 -5.79 4.22 4.51
CA LEU A 38 -5.57 3.55 5.80
C LEU A 38 -6.10 4.40 6.97
N GLY A 39 -5.92 5.73 6.93
CA GLY A 39 -6.49 6.65 7.90
C GLY A 39 -8.02 6.59 7.93
N ARG A 40 -8.67 6.58 6.75
CA ARG A 40 -10.13 6.44 6.63
C ARG A 40 -10.62 5.09 7.14
N ALA A 41 -9.97 4.00 6.74
CA ALA A 41 -10.30 2.65 7.21
C ALA A 41 -10.15 2.53 8.74
N GLY A 42 -9.10 3.12 9.31
CA GLY A 42 -8.87 3.16 10.75
C GLY A 42 -9.96 3.92 11.50
N SER A 43 -10.41 5.06 10.98
CA SER A 43 -11.54 5.82 11.56
C SER A 43 -12.83 4.99 11.55
N LEU A 44 -13.16 4.38 10.42
CA LEU A 44 -14.36 3.54 10.28
C LEU A 44 -14.33 2.34 11.22
N LEU A 45 -13.15 1.73 11.41
CA LEU A 45 -12.97 0.62 12.36
C LEU A 45 -13.15 1.08 13.80
N GLY A 46 -12.60 2.24 14.15
CA GLY A 46 -12.80 2.87 15.46
C GLY A 46 -14.27 3.10 15.76
N ASP A 47 -15.01 3.65 14.79
CA ASP A 47 -16.45 3.92 14.91
C ASP A 47 -17.27 2.63 15.04
N ALA A 48 -16.99 1.62 14.20
CA ALA A 48 -17.64 0.31 14.28
C ALA A 48 -17.43 -0.35 15.66
N MET A 49 -16.20 -0.30 16.19
CA MET A 49 -15.88 -0.83 17.51
C MET A 49 -16.55 -0.05 18.65
N ALA A 50 -16.70 1.27 18.51
CA ALA A 50 -17.43 2.08 19.48
C ALA A 50 -18.92 1.70 19.52
N VAL A 51 -19.54 1.53 18.34
CA VAL A 51 -20.94 1.07 18.21
C VAL A 51 -21.11 -0.33 18.79
N LEU A 52 -20.19 -1.25 18.48
CA LEU A 52 -20.20 -2.61 18.99
C LEU A 52 -20.15 -2.65 20.53
N ARG A 53 -19.19 -1.93 21.13
CA ARG A 53 -19.05 -1.84 22.60
C ARG A 53 -20.30 -1.26 23.24
N ARG A 54 -20.88 -0.22 22.65
CA ARG A 54 -22.10 0.42 23.15
C ARG A 54 -23.27 -0.56 23.16
N HIS A 55 -23.48 -1.31 22.08
CA HIS A 55 -24.59 -2.25 21.99
C HIS A 55 -24.41 -3.49 22.87
N PHE A 56 -23.19 -4.01 23.01
CA PHE A 56 -22.94 -5.08 23.98
C PHE A 56 -23.15 -4.61 25.42
N ALA A 57 -22.67 -3.42 25.79
CA ALA A 57 -22.90 -2.88 27.12
C ALA A 57 -24.40 -2.69 27.41
N ALA A 58 -25.17 -2.19 26.42
CA ALA A 58 -26.61 -2.03 26.55
C ALA A 58 -27.34 -3.38 26.64
N ALA A 59 -26.92 -4.41 25.88
CA ALA A 59 -27.47 -5.75 25.98
C ALA A 59 -27.21 -6.36 27.37
N LEU A 60 -26.00 -6.19 27.92
CA LEU A 60 -25.64 -6.66 29.26
C LEU A 60 -26.46 -5.96 30.35
N ALA A 61 -26.63 -4.64 30.25
CA ALA A 61 -27.47 -3.88 31.18
C ALA A 61 -28.94 -4.34 31.12
N ALA A 62 -29.49 -4.52 29.92
CA ALA A 62 -30.84 -5.02 29.71
C ALA A 62 -31.04 -6.42 30.34
N THR A 63 -30.04 -7.31 30.24
CA THR A 63 -30.11 -8.62 30.91
C THR A 63 -30.01 -8.54 32.43
N ALA A 64 -29.21 -7.62 32.97
CA ALA A 64 -29.03 -7.45 34.40
C ALA A 64 -30.26 -6.82 35.08
N GLU A 65 -30.94 -5.90 34.39
CA GLU A 65 -32.11 -5.19 34.88
C GLU A 65 -33.44 -5.94 34.65
N GLY A 66 -33.39 -7.13 34.04
CA GLY A 66 -34.58 -7.91 33.73
C GLY A 66 -35.46 -7.25 32.65
N ALA A 67 -34.85 -6.47 31.76
CA ALA A 67 -35.55 -5.81 30.66
C ALA A 67 -36.18 -6.84 29.70
N ALA A 68 -37.11 -6.36 28.87
CA ALA A 68 -37.81 -7.21 27.92
C ALA A 68 -36.82 -7.90 26.96
N ALA A 69 -36.99 -9.20 26.73
CA ALA A 69 -36.12 -9.98 25.83
C ALA A 69 -36.01 -9.37 24.42
N ALA A 70 -37.03 -8.63 23.97
CA ALA A 70 -37.02 -7.90 22.71
C ALA A 70 -35.99 -6.76 22.66
N GLU A 71 -35.73 -6.09 23.78
CA GLU A 71 -34.76 -4.99 23.88
C GLU A 71 -33.32 -5.50 23.86
N CYS A 72 -33.05 -6.57 24.61
CA CYS A 72 -31.77 -7.28 24.53
C CYS A 72 -31.49 -7.78 23.10
N ARG A 73 -32.49 -8.40 22.44
CA ARG A 73 -32.35 -8.86 21.05
C ARG A 73 -32.03 -7.70 20.09
N ARG A 74 -32.67 -6.54 20.21
CA ARG A 74 -32.37 -5.37 19.37
C ARG A 74 -30.92 -4.92 19.51
N HIS A 75 -30.38 -4.93 20.73
CA HIS A 75 -28.97 -4.58 20.95
C HIS A 75 -28.02 -5.62 20.37
N LEU A 76 -28.34 -6.91 20.48
CA LEU A 76 -27.55 -7.97 19.84
C LEU A 76 -27.58 -7.90 18.30
N ASP A 77 -28.74 -7.61 17.70
CA ASP A 77 -28.86 -7.44 16.25
C ASP A 77 -28.02 -6.25 15.76
N ALA A 78 -28.03 -5.13 16.49
CA ALA A 78 -27.20 -3.97 16.16
C ALA A 78 -25.69 -4.25 16.33
N ALA A 79 -25.31 -5.02 17.36
CA ALA A 79 -23.94 -5.48 17.53
C ALA A 79 -23.50 -6.39 16.38
N MET A 80 -24.37 -7.27 15.89
CA MET A 80 -24.09 -8.16 14.76
C MET A 80 -23.82 -7.39 13.47
N VAL A 81 -24.58 -6.32 13.20
CA VAL A 81 -24.33 -5.44 12.05
C VAL A 81 -22.97 -4.75 12.17
N ALA A 82 -22.61 -4.26 13.37
CA ALA A 82 -21.31 -3.65 13.60
C ALA A 82 -20.13 -4.63 13.38
N LEU A 83 -20.29 -5.90 13.78
CA LEU A 83 -19.34 -6.98 13.49
C LEU A 83 -19.19 -7.26 11.99
N GLN A 84 -20.28 -7.25 11.23
CA GLN A 84 -20.22 -7.43 9.77
C GLN A 84 -19.48 -6.27 9.09
N CYS A 85 -19.65 -5.05 9.59
CA CYS A 85 -18.87 -3.89 9.13
C CYS A 85 -17.37 -4.05 9.45
N GLU A 86 -17.02 -4.61 10.61
CA GLU A 86 -15.63 -4.91 10.98
C GLU A 86 -14.97 -5.88 9.99
N ASP A 87 -15.65 -6.96 9.61
CA ASP A 87 -15.14 -7.94 8.63
C ASP A 87 -14.86 -7.30 7.27
N ALA A 88 -15.76 -6.42 6.79
CA ALA A 88 -15.56 -5.68 5.56
C ALA A 88 -14.34 -4.74 5.64
N LEU A 89 -14.16 -4.06 6.78
CA LEU A 89 -13.02 -3.17 7.02
C LEU A 89 -11.69 -3.95 7.10
N LEU A 90 -11.69 -5.15 7.69
CA LEU A 90 -10.52 -6.03 7.71
C LEU A 90 -10.12 -6.47 6.28
N GLN A 91 -11.09 -6.75 5.42
CA GLN A 91 -10.81 -7.05 4.01
C GLN A 91 -10.18 -5.85 3.28
N MET A 92 -10.67 -4.64 3.53
CA MET A 92 -10.08 -3.41 2.99
C MET A 92 -8.64 -3.20 3.47
N LEU A 93 -8.38 -3.41 4.77
CA LEU A 93 -7.04 -3.30 5.35
C LEU A 93 -6.06 -4.32 4.77
N ARG A 94 -6.47 -5.58 4.59
CA ARG A 94 -5.63 -6.61 3.93
C ARG A 94 -5.33 -6.25 2.47
N SER A 95 -6.28 -5.65 1.77
CA SER A 95 -6.08 -5.16 0.40
C SER A 95 -5.08 -4.00 0.35
N LEU A 96 -5.18 -3.06 1.29
CA LEU A 96 -4.21 -1.97 1.47
C LEU A 96 -2.81 -2.50 1.79
N GLU A 97 -2.69 -3.42 2.74
CA GLU A 97 -1.42 -4.05 3.11
C GLU A 97 -0.74 -4.70 1.90
N ARG A 98 -1.51 -5.46 1.10
CA ARG A 98 -1.00 -6.09 -0.12
C ARG A 98 -0.46 -5.08 -1.12
N ARG A 99 -1.19 -3.99 -1.37
CA ARG A 99 -0.75 -2.91 -2.30
C ARG A 99 0.50 -2.20 -1.79
N THR A 100 0.59 -1.95 -0.49
CA THR A 100 1.77 -1.35 0.14
C THR A 100 3.00 -2.25 0.02
N LEU A 101 2.85 -3.55 0.28
CA LEU A 101 3.94 -4.52 0.12
C LEU A 101 4.41 -4.62 -1.34
N GLN A 102 3.49 -4.65 -2.30
CA GLN A 102 3.83 -4.64 -3.73
C GLN A 102 4.60 -3.37 -4.14
N THR A 103 4.19 -2.22 -3.61
CA THR A 103 4.89 -0.94 -3.83
C THR A 103 6.30 -0.99 -3.23
N ALA A 104 6.44 -1.53 -2.02
CA ALA A 104 7.75 -1.73 -1.39
C ALA A 104 8.64 -2.70 -2.18
N ASP A 105 8.09 -3.78 -2.75
CA ASP A 105 8.83 -4.72 -3.57
C ASP A 105 9.28 -4.10 -4.91
N ALA A 106 8.43 -3.28 -5.54
CA ALA A 106 8.81 -2.50 -6.72
C ALA A 106 9.97 -1.53 -6.41
N LEU A 107 9.95 -0.86 -5.25
CA LEU A 107 11.05 -0.02 -4.78
C LEU A 107 12.33 -0.83 -4.56
N ARG A 108 12.24 -1.98 -3.86
CA ARG A 108 13.40 -2.86 -3.62
C ARG A 108 14.01 -3.35 -4.93
N HIS A 109 13.19 -3.68 -5.94
CA HIS A 109 13.67 -4.13 -7.24
C HIS A 109 14.46 -3.04 -8.00
N VAL A 110 14.07 -1.78 -7.84
CA VAL A 110 14.78 -0.63 -8.43
C VAL A 110 16.05 -0.31 -7.64
N VAL A 111 16.03 -0.39 -6.31
CA VAL A 111 17.14 -0.01 -5.42
C VAL A 111 18.20 -1.12 -5.25
N SER A 112 17.88 -2.40 -5.48
CA SER A 112 18.83 -3.52 -5.25
C SER A 112 20.10 -3.49 -6.13
N LEU A 113 20.15 -2.63 -7.15
CA LEU A 113 21.36 -2.33 -7.93
C LEU A 113 22.53 -1.84 -7.07
N GLU A 114 22.27 -1.24 -5.90
CA GLU A 114 23.34 -0.74 -5.02
C GLU A 114 24.06 -1.86 -4.24
N CYS A 115 23.50 -3.09 -4.16
CA CYS A 115 24.04 -4.15 -3.28
C CYS A 115 24.40 -5.47 -3.99
N GLU A 116 23.84 -5.80 -5.16
CA GLU A 116 24.09 -7.11 -5.79
C GLU A 116 25.41 -7.19 -6.60
N ALA A 117 26.15 -6.09 -6.72
CA ALA A 117 27.54 -6.11 -7.20
C ALA A 117 28.55 -6.59 -6.13
N SER A 118 28.09 -6.90 -4.91
CA SER A 118 28.95 -7.06 -3.72
C SER A 118 29.02 -8.50 -3.17
N ALA A 119 28.55 -9.51 -3.91
CA ALA A 119 28.57 -10.91 -3.44
C ALA A 119 29.64 -11.80 -4.11
N SER A 120 30.49 -11.25 -4.97
CA SER A 120 31.71 -11.93 -5.43
C SER A 120 32.95 -11.18 -4.96
N VAL A 121 33.65 -11.81 -4.04
CA VAL A 121 34.98 -11.49 -3.51
C VAL A 121 35.90 -10.90 -4.60
N THR A 122 36.12 -9.59 -4.54
CA THR A 122 37.39 -8.86 -4.72
C THR A 122 37.07 -7.37 -4.92
N GLU A 123 37.64 -6.55 -4.02
CA GLU A 123 37.95 -5.12 -4.15
C GLU A 123 37.17 -4.27 -5.20
N ASP A 124 36.40 -3.32 -4.66
CA ASP A 124 36.26 -1.95 -5.17
C ASP A 124 35.72 -1.77 -6.60
N ARG A 125 34.53 -2.33 -6.88
CA ARG A 125 33.70 -1.89 -8.03
C ARG A 125 32.25 -1.68 -7.64
N CYS A 126 31.98 -0.56 -6.99
CA CYS A 126 30.73 0.15 -7.22
C CYS A 126 30.82 0.76 -8.64
N GLY A 127 30.63 -0.08 -9.65
CA GLY A 127 30.67 0.35 -11.05
C GLY A 127 29.47 1.25 -11.37
N PRO A 128 29.58 2.20 -12.31
CA PRO A 128 28.46 3.04 -12.70
C PRO A 128 27.32 2.14 -13.20
N VAL A 129 26.14 2.24 -12.58
CA VAL A 129 24.91 1.61 -13.07
C VAL A 129 24.75 1.99 -14.54
N VAL A 130 24.71 1.00 -15.43
CA VAL A 130 24.52 1.25 -16.84
C VAL A 130 23.12 1.84 -17.02
N PRO A 131 22.97 3.06 -17.57
CA PRO A 131 21.67 3.75 -17.67
C PRO A 131 20.55 2.92 -18.31
N GLU A 132 20.92 1.98 -19.18
CA GLU A 132 20.01 1.05 -19.86
C GLU A 132 19.45 -0.03 -18.93
N GLU A 133 20.25 -0.56 -18.00
CA GLU A 133 19.81 -1.54 -17.00
C GLU A 133 18.85 -0.90 -16.00
N LEU A 134 19.15 0.33 -15.56
CA LEU A 134 18.27 1.12 -14.72
C LEU A 134 16.93 1.41 -15.44
N ALA A 135 16.97 1.82 -16.71
CA ALA A 135 15.77 2.06 -17.49
C ALA A 135 14.92 0.78 -17.65
N GLN A 136 15.54 -0.38 -17.87
CA GLN A 136 14.85 -1.66 -17.97
C GLN A 136 14.15 -2.05 -16.66
N ARG A 137 14.81 -1.89 -15.52
CA ARG A 137 14.21 -2.16 -14.20
C ARG A 137 13.10 -1.17 -13.86
N LEU A 138 13.27 0.12 -14.18
CA LEU A 138 12.22 1.13 -13.99
C LEU A 138 10.98 0.81 -14.83
N ARG A 139 11.15 0.33 -16.07
CA ARG A 139 10.03 -0.14 -16.91
C ARG A 139 9.37 -1.39 -16.31
N ALA A 140 10.16 -2.35 -15.80
CA ALA A 140 9.64 -3.54 -15.13
C ALA A 140 8.87 -3.17 -13.85
N ALA A 141 9.43 -2.32 -12.98
CA ALA A 141 8.81 -1.84 -11.76
C ALA A 141 7.55 -1.01 -12.03
N THR A 142 7.56 -0.19 -13.09
CA THR A 142 6.36 0.53 -13.56
C THR A 142 5.27 -0.45 -13.99
N THR A 143 5.64 -1.55 -14.65
CA THR A 143 4.69 -2.60 -15.05
C THR A 143 4.16 -3.34 -13.82
N MET A 144 5.00 -3.66 -12.84
CA MET A 144 4.58 -4.27 -11.57
C MET A 144 3.58 -3.36 -10.84
N LEU A 145 3.87 -2.07 -10.73
CA LEU A 145 2.92 -1.08 -10.19
C LEU A 145 1.63 -1.07 -11.01
N ALA A 146 1.69 -0.96 -12.33
CA ALA A 146 0.50 -0.91 -13.19
C ALA A 146 -0.39 -2.17 -13.10
N THR A 147 0.21 -3.36 -13.00
CA THR A 147 -0.52 -4.64 -12.85
C THR A 147 -1.12 -4.83 -11.44
N GLY A 148 -0.52 -4.24 -10.41
CA GLY A 148 -1.12 -4.13 -9.07
C GLY A 148 -2.20 -3.03 -8.97
N ILE A 149 -2.20 -2.07 -9.88
CA ILE A 149 -3.19 -0.98 -10.05
C ILE A 149 -4.33 -1.42 -11.00
N VAL A 150 -4.66 -2.72 -11.10
CA VAL A 150 -6.00 -3.08 -11.59
C VAL A 150 -6.98 -2.61 -10.53
N ARG A 151 -7.52 -1.40 -10.74
CA ARG A 151 -8.54 -0.71 -9.96
C ARG A 151 -9.40 -1.70 -9.18
N ALA A 152 -9.46 -1.53 -7.86
CA ALA A 152 -10.64 -1.91 -7.11
C ALA A 152 -11.81 -1.13 -7.72
N GLY A 153 -12.51 -1.75 -8.67
CA GLY A 153 -13.80 -1.26 -9.14
C GLY A 153 -14.76 -1.17 -7.96
N PRO A 154 -15.80 -0.32 -8.05
CA PRO A 154 -16.77 -0.19 -6.98
C PRO A 154 -17.35 -1.59 -6.69
N VAL A 155 -17.23 -2.01 -5.44
CA VAL A 155 -17.99 -3.15 -4.91
C VAL A 155 -19.42 -2.64 -4.81
N MET A 156 -20.23 -2.94 -5.84
CA MET A 156 -21.69 -2.82 -5.84
C MET A 156 -22.28 -4.09 -5.23
#